data_AF-A0A3D3XU17-F1
#
_entry.id   AF-A0A3D3XU17-F1
#
_cell.length_a   1.000
_cell.length_b   1.000
_cell.length_c   1.000
_cell.angle_alpha   90.00
_cell.angle_beta   90.00
_cell.angle_gamma   90.00
#
_symmetry.space_group_name_H-M   'P 1'
#
loop_
_entity.id
_entity.type
_entity.pdbx_description
1 polymer ?
#
loop_
_entity_poly.entity_id
_entity_poly.type
_entity_poly.pdbx_seq_one_letter_code
_entity_poly.pdbx_strand_id
1 'polypeptide(L)' 'GGVGMDNIDVDYACGKGLKVFNTPAASSHSVAELVMGHMRSLVRFMHDSNRQMPLEGDSKFGALKKSYAKGAELRGR' A
#
# COMPACT_ATOMS: atom_id res chain seq x y z
N GLY A 1 -11.79 -14.25 9.29
CA GLY A 1 -10.60 -14.91 9.84
C GLY A 1 -9.37 -14.25 9.27
N GLY A 2 -8.25 -14.32 9.99
CA GLY A 2 -6.96 -13.84 9.47
C GLY A 2 -6.42 -14.77 8.37
N VAL A 3 -5.52 -14.23 7.54
CA VAL A 3 -4.76 -15.01 6.55
C VAL A 3 -3.60 -15.72 7.22
N GLY A 4 -2.81 -14.97 8.01
CA GLY A 4 -1.63 -15.46 8.71
C GLY A 4 -1.97 -16.32 9.93
N MET A 5 -1.12 -17.30 10.19
CA MET A 5 -1.16 -18.17 11.37
C MET A 5 0.13 -18.08 12.18
N ASP A 6 0.95 -17.05 11.96
CA ASP A 6 2.31 -16.91 12.53
C ASP A 6 2.32 -16.83 14.07
N ASN A 7 1.16 -16.52 14.66
CA ASN A 7 0.96 -16.44 16.10
C ASN A 7 0.45 -17.77 16.71
N ILE A 8 0.32 -18.84 15.93
CA ILE A 8 -0.22 -20.14 16.35
C ILE A 8 0.78 -21.25 15.99
N ASP A 9 1.13 -22.09 16.96
CA ASP A 9 1.84 -23.35 16.70
C ASP A 9 0.86 -24.38 16.11
N VAL A 10 0.73 -24.34 14.78
CA VAL A 10 -0.22 -25.17 14.03
C VAL A 10 0.12 -26.65 14.14
N ASP A 11 1.41 -27.00 14.17
CA ASP A 11 1.88 -28.38 14.23
C ASP A 11 1.56 -29.01 15.59
N TYR A 12 1.80 -28.27 16.69
CA TYR A 12 1.43 -28.71 18.03
C TYR A 12 -0.09 -28.89 18.18
N ALA A 13 -0.88 -27.93 17.68
CA ALA A 13 -2.34 -28.00 17.75
C ALA A 13 -2.89 -29.20 16.96
N CYS A 14 -2.40 -29.42 15.74
CA CYS A 14 -2.76 -30.57 14.91
C CYS A 14 -2.35 -31.90 15.58
N GLY A 15 -1.16 -31.95 16.19
CA GLY A 15 -0.67 -33.11 16.95
C GLY A 15 -1.52 -33.47 18.18
N LYS A 16 -2.29 -32.52 18.71
CA LYS A 16 -3.27 -32.71 19.79
C LYS A 16 -4.69 -33.02 19.28
N GLY A 17 -4.88 -33.14 17.96
CA GLY A 17 -6.18 -33.37 17.34
C GLY A 17 -7.06 -32.11 17.23
N LEU A 18 -6.51 -30.92 17.44
CA LEU A 18 -7.23 -29.66 17.28
C LEU A 18 -7.18 -29.22 15.81
N LYS A 19 -8.33 -28.80 15.28
CA LYS A 19 -8.41 -28.27 13.91
C LYS A 19 -8.16 -26.77 13.90
N VAL A 20 -7.20 -26.34 13.09
CA VAL A 20 -6.88 -24.92 12.88
C VAL A 20 -7.39 -24.51 11.50
N PHE A 21 -8.02 -23.34 11.42
CA PHE A 21 -8.56 -22.78 10.17
C PHE A 21 -8.09 -21.34 9.97
N ASN A 22 -7.83 -20.95 8.73
CA ASN A 22 -7.57 -19.57 8.34
C ASN A 22 -8.47 -19.16 7.16
N THR A 23 -8.30 -17.93 6.66
CA THR A 23 -9.02 -17.43 5.49
C THR A 23 -8.03 -16.89 4.46
N PRO A 24 -7.36 -17.75 3.68
CA PRO A 24 -6.14 -17.41 2.95
C PRO A 24 -6.31 -16.34 1.86
N ALA A 25 -7.51 -16.22 1.27
CA ALA A 25 -7.81 -15.22 0.23
C ALA A 25 -8.58 -13.99 0.76
N ALA A 26 -8.79 -13.88 2.08
CA ALA A 26 -9.66 -12.85 2.65
C ALA A 26 -9.22 -11.42 2.30
N SER A 27 -7.92 -11.17 2.16
CA SER A 27 -7.36 -9.84 1.92
C SER A 27 -6.94 -9.58 0.48
N SER A 28 -7.07 -10.55 -0.44
CA SER A 28 -6.48 -10.45 -1.78
C SER A 28 -6.97 -9.24 -2.57
N HIS A 29 -8.28 -8.95 -2.53
CA HIS A 29 -8.85 -7.78 -3.20
C HIS A 29 -8.37 -6.46 -2.58
N SER A 30 -8.43 -6.35 -1.25
CA SER A 30 -7.98 -5.14 -0.55
C SER A 30 -6.50 -4.85 -0.76
N VAL A 31 -5.65 -5.88 -0.81
CA VAL A 31 -4.22 -5.74 -1.12
C VAL A 31 -4.03 -5.28 -2.57
N ALA A 32 -4.78 -5.83 -3.54
CA ALA A 32 -4.70 -5.41 -4.92
C ALA A 32 -5.09 -3.93 -5.10
N GLU A 33 -6.17 -3.49 -4.45
CA GLU A 33 -6.61 -2.10 -4.45
C GLU A 33 -5.55 -1.17 -3.82
N LEU A 34 -4.98 -1.57 -2.68
CA LEU A 34 -3.93 -0.82 -2.00
C LEU A 34 -2.69 -0.65 -2.89
N VAL A 35 -2.24 -1.74 -3.53
CA VAL A 35 -1.10 -1.73 -4.45
C VAL A 35 -1.36 -0.81 -5.65
N MET A 36 -2.55 -0.86 -6.23
CA MET A 36 -2.96 0.04 -7.33
C MET A 36 -2.99 1.50 -6.89
N GLY A 37 -3.48 1.80 -5.68
CA GLY A 37 -3.46 3.13 -5.10
C GLY A 37 -2.03 3.66 -4.88
N HIS A 38 -1.15 2.84 -4.31
CA HIS A 38 0.25 3.20 -4.11
C HIS A 38 0.99 3.43 -5.43
N MET A 39 0.82 2.56 -6.42
CA MET A 39 1.44 2.74 -7.75
C MET A 39 1.05 4.10 -8.35
N ARG A 40 -0.24 4.45 -8.34
CA ARG A 40 -0.73 5.74 -8.86
C ARG A 40 -0.19 6.93 -8.05
N SER A 41 -0.14 6.80 -6.73
CA SER A 41 0.40 7.84 -5.85
C SER A 41 1.88 8.09 -6.08
N LEU A 42 2.68 7.04 -6.23
CA LEU A 42 4.13 7.12 -6.39
C LEU A 42 4.54 7.73 -7.74
N VAL A 43 3.98 7.23 -8.84
CA VAL A 43 4.33 7.73 -10.19
C VAL A 43 3.95 9.19 -10.44
N ARG A 44 3.06 9.75 -9.59
CA ARG A 44 2.62 11.14 -9.64
C ARG A 44 3.07 11.96 -8.44
N PHE A 45 3.95 11.41 -7.59
CA PHE A 45 4.47 12.05 -6.38
C PHE A 45 3.39 12.54 -5.40
N MET A 46 2.18 11.98 -5.44
CA MET A 46 1.03 12.46 -4.66
C MET A 46 1.31 12.43 -3.15
N HIS A 47 2.00 11.41 -2.66
CA HIS A 47 2.34 11.29 -1.25
C HIS A 47 3.17 12.49 -0.73
N ASP A 48 4.11 12.99 -1.54
CA ASP A 48 4.97 14.12 -1.18
C ASP A 48 4.28 15.46 -1.51
N SER A 49 3.70 15.58 -2.71
CA SER A 49 3.05 16.83 -3.13
C SER A 49 1.87 17.21 -2.23
N ASN A 50 1.08 16.22 -1.77
CA ASN A 50 -0.04 16.45 -0.85
C ASN A 50 0.42 16.99 0.50
N ARG A 51 1.67 16.71 0.91
CA ARG A 51 2.24 17.21 2.17
C ARG A 51 2.94 18.55 1.99
N GLN A 52 3.74 18.70 0.94
CA GLN A 52 4.59 19.89 0.76
C GLN A 52 3.83 21.10 0.21
N MET A 53 2.82 20.90 -0.67
CA MET A 53 2.05 22.04 -1.20
C MET A 53 1.34 22.83 -0.11
N PRO A 54 0.62 22.22 0.84
CA PRO A 54 -0.01 22.99 1.93
C PRO A 54 0.98 23.67 2.87
N LEU A 55 2.18 23.11 3.05
CA LEU A 55 3.17 23.62 4.00
C LEU A 55 4.03 24.75 3.42
N GLU A 56 4.48 24.61 2.17
CA GLU A 56 5.45 25.52 1.57
C GLU A 56 4.98 26.09 0.22
N GLY A 57 3.81 25.69 -0.27
CA GLY A 57 3.28 26.08 -1.59
C GLY A 57 3.18 27.59 -1.76
N ASP A 58 2.74 28.31 -0.74
CA ASP A 58 2.55 29.77 -0.83
C ASP A 58 3.85 30.53 -1.13
N SER A 59 5.00 30.03 -0.66
CA SER A 59 6.30 30.67 -0.86
C SER A 59 7.17 30.00 -1.94
N LYS A 60 7.00 28.69 -2.17
CA LYS A 60 7.84 27.88 -3.07
C LYS A 60 7.08 27.21 -4.20
N PHE A 61 5.88 27.70 -4.54
CA PHE A 61 5.01 27.13 -5.57
C PHE A 61 5.75 26.76 -6.87
N GLY A 62 6.56 27.67 -7.40
CA GLY A 62 7.27 27.46 -8.67
C GLY A 62 8.26 26.30 -8.62
N ALA A 63 9.01 26.17 -7.53
CA ALA A 63 9.95 25.09 -7.32
C ALA A 63 9.22 23.75 -7.16
N LEU A 64 8.20 23.70 -6.29
CA LEU A 64 7.40 22.50 -6.05
C LEU A 64 6.67 22.03 -7.31
N LYS A 65 6.05 22.95 -8.06
CA LYS A 65 5.42 22.66 -9.35
C LYS A 65 6.41 22.02 -10.32
N LYS A 66 7.65 22.53 -10.40
CA LYS A 66 8.69 21.98 -11.27
C LYS A 66 9.13 20.58 -10.82
N SER A 67 9.27 20.36 -9.50
CA SER A 67 9.62 19.05 -8.94
C SER A 67 8.58 17.98 -9.28
N TYR A 68 7.29 18.32 -9.22
CA TYR A 68 6.20 17.37 -9.47
C TYR A 68 5.77 17.26 -10.95
N ALA A 69 6.35 18.08 -11.84
CA ALA A 69 6.03 18.04 -13.27
C ALA A 69 6.53 16.78 -14.00
N LYS A 70 7.45 16.01 -13.39
CA LYS A 70 8.09 14.83 -14.01
C LYS A 70 7.37 13.51 -13.71
N GLY A 71 6.08 13.55 -13.39
CA GLY A 71 5.29 12.34 -13.13
C GLY A 71 5.24 11.43 -14.37
N ALA A 72 5.14 10.12 -14.15
CA ALA A 72 5.02 9.13 -15.21
C ALA A 72 3.58 8.61 -15.33
N GLU A 73 3.21 8.19 -16.54
CA GLU A 73 2.01 7.39 -16.74
C GLU A 73 2.33 5.91 -16.55
N LEU A 74 1.42 5.16 -15.91
CA LEU A 74 1.54 3.71 -15.77
C LEU A 74 1.20 2.99 -17.08
N ARG A 75 0.43 3.63 -17.97
CA ARG A 75 0.09 3.05 -19.26
C ARG A 75 1.34 2.95 -20.12
N GLY A 76 1.63 1.76 -20.65
CA GLY A 76 2.79 1.52 -21.51
C GLY A 76 4.12 1.35 -20.75
N ARG A 77 4.05 1.07 -19.44
CA ARG A 77 5.16 0.56 -18.63
C ARG A 77 5.02 -0.93 -18.41
#